data_AF-D6CZL0-F1
#
_entry.id   AF-D6CZL0-F1
#
_cell.length_a   1.000
_cell.length_b   1.000
_cell.length_c   1.000
_cell.angle_alpha   90.00
_cell.angle_beta   90.00
_cell.angle_gamma   90.00
#
_symmetry.space_group_name_H-M   'P 1'
#
loop_
_entity.id
_entity.type
_entity.pdbx_description
1 polymer ?
#
loop_
_entity_poly.entity_id
_entity_poly.type
_entity_poly.pdbx_seq_one_letter_code
_entity_poly.pdbx_strand_id
1 'polypeptide(L)'
;MKEVALGTINNWCRGVIVWNLMLDNDRAPNREGGCQTCYGAVDISNSDYKTIIRNSHYYIIAHLSSVVKPGAVRIGASGYADSNIMYSAFENPDGTYAFVLMNNNEKTKKITLSDGKRHFAYDVPGKSVTSYRWAKSE
;
A
#
# COMPACT_ATOMS: atom_id res chain seq x y z
N MET A 1 -4.26 1.18 5.35
CA MET A 1 -4.32 0.46 4.07
C MET A 1 -5.74 0.41 3.52
N LYS A 2 -6.70 -0.13 4.29
CA LYS A 2 -8.12 -0.21 3.89
C LYS A 2 -8.70 1.13 3.45
N GLU A 3 -8.75 2.12 4.34
CA GLU A 3 -9.51 3.36 4.06
C GLU A 3 -8.76 4.31 3.11
N VAL A 4 -7.51 4.63 3.43
CA VAL A 4 -6.74 5.66 2.69
C VAL A 4 -6.22 5.17 1.34
N ALA A 5 -5.80 3.90 1.23
CA ALA A 5 -5.14 3.37 0.04
C ALA A 5 -6.10 2.58 -0.85
N LEU A 6 -6.36 1.30 -0.53
CA LEU A 6 -7.19 0.45 -1.40
C LEU A 6 -8.63 0.96 -1.51
N GLY A 7 -9.18 1.53 -0.44
CA GLY A 7 -10.54 2.08 -0.41
C GLY A 7 -10.74 3.24 -1.38
N THR A 8 -9.84 4.21 -1.39
CA THR A 8 -9.91 5.34 -2.33
C THR A 8 -9.68 4.88 -3.77
N ILE A 9 -8.70 3.99 -4.02
CA ILE A 9 -8.39 3.44 -5.35
C ILE A 9 -9.56 2.62 -5.91
N ASN A 10 -10.17 1.76 -5.09
CA ASN A 10 -11.34 0.99 -5.47
C ASN A 10 -12.57 1.88 -5.67
N ASN A 11 -12.55 3.10 -5.11
CA ASN A 11 -13.53 4.16 -5.31
C ASN A 11 -13.06 5.24 -6.30
N TRP A 12 -12.25 4.85 -7.30
CA TRP A 12 -11.90 5.65 -8.48
C TRP A 12 -10.84 6.76 -8.30
N CYS A 13 -10.25 6.92 -7.12
CA CYS A 13 -9.10 7.81 -6.99
C CYS A 13 -7.93 7.34 -7.88
N ARG A 14 -7.36 8.26 -8.64
CA ARG A 14 -6.23 8.00 -9.57
C ARG A 14 -4.85 8.15 -8.91
N GLY A 15 -4.83 8.50 -7.63
CA GLY A 15 -3.62 8.69 -6.83
C GLY A 15 -3.99 8.83 -5.37
N VAL A 16 -3.03 8.54 -4.50
CA VAL A 16 -3.15 8.67 -3.05
C VAL A 16 -1.93 9.43 -2.56
N ILE A 17 -2.16 10.53 -1.85
CA ILE A 17 -1.12 11.40 -1.32
C ILE A 17 -1.37 11.54 0.17
N VAL A 18 -0.38 11.19 0.98
CA VAL A 18 -0.37 11.47 2.43
C VAL A 18 0.26 12.83 2.69
N TRP A 19 0.16 13.32 3.92
CA TRP A 19 0.55 14.69 4.27
C TRP A 19 2.08 14.87 4.38
N ASN A 20 2.60 15.18 5.56
CA ASN A 20 4.04 15.31 5.75
C ASN A 20 4.74 13.97 5.52
N LEU A 21 5.77 13.97 4.66
CA LEU A 21 6.63 12.81 4.50
C LEU A 21 7.43 12.55 5.79
N MET A 22 8.01 13.60 6.36
CA MET A 22 8.87 13.52 7.54
C MET A 22 8.56 14.66 8.50
N LEU A 23 8.39 14.34 9.77
CA LEU A 23 8.42 15.27 10.91
C LEU A 23 9.41 14.70 11.94
N ASP A 24 9.76 15.48 12.95
CA ASP A 24 10.56 14.95 14.06
C ASP A 24 9.72 14.25 15.15
N ASN A 25 10.39 13.59 16.10
CA ASN A 25 9.73 12.91 17.23
C ASN A 25 8.94 13.85 18.16
N ASP A 26 9.11 15.16 18.06
CA ASP A 26 8.35 16.16 18.81
C ASP A 26 7.14 16.69 18.03
N ARG A 27 6.85 16.11 16.84
CA ARG A 27 5.76 16.50 15.92
C ARG A 27 5.98 17.91 15.35
N ALA A 28 7.24 18.25 15.07
CA ALA A 28 7.70 19.59 14.75
C ALA A 28 8.60 19.61 13.48
N PRO A 29 8.93 20.81 12.94
CA PRO A 29 8.35 22.11 13.27
C PRO A 29 6.88 22.19 12.86
N ASN A 30 6.08 22.86 13.69
CA ASN A 30 4.68 23.17 13.40
C ASN A 30 4.42 24.67 13.65
N ARG A 31 3.19 25.11 13.36
CA ARG A 31 2.80 26.53 13.46
C ARG A 31 1.59 26.67 14.38
N GLU A 32 1.52 27.79 15.09
CA GLU A 32 0.31 28.18 15.85
C GLU A 32 -0.89 28.28 14.90
N GLY A 33 -2.04 27.78 15.36
CA GLY A 33 -3.25 27.64 14.54
C GLY A 33 -3.24 26.47 13.55
N GLY A 34 -2.10 25.78 13.36
CA GLY A 34 -1.97 24.57 12.54
C GLY A 34 -2.05 23.27 13.35
N CYS A 35 -1.79 22.13 12.70
CA CYS A 35 -1.72 20.84 13.38
C CYS A 35 -0.43 20.75 14.23
N GLN A 36 -0.59 20.64 15.54
CA GLN A 36 0.52 20.43 16.50
C GLN A 36 0.57 18.99 17.06
N THR A 37 -0.30 18.12 16.57
CA THR A 37 -0.48 16.74 17.04
C THR A 37 -0.27 15.72 15.91
N CYS A 38 0.30 16.13 14.78
CA CYS A 38 0.50 15.30 13.61
C CYS A 38 1.85 14.57 13.66
N TYR A 39 1.86 13.30 13.27
CA TYR A 39 3.10 12.56 12.94
C TYR A 39 3.41 12.66 11.44
N GLY A 40 4.67 12.42 11.07
CA GLY A 40 5.07 12.26 9.68
C GLY A 40 4.71 10.87 9.16
N ALA A 41 4.81 10.69 7.84
CA ALA A 41 4.79 9.35 7.26
C ALA A 41 5.99 8.52 7.76
N VAL A 42 7.12 9.19 7.99
CA VAL A 42 8.19 8.75 8.87
C VAL A 42 8.46 9.82 9.92
N ASP A 43 8.92 9.42 11.10
CA ASP A 43 9.43 10.34 12.10
C ASP A 43 10.95 10.20 12.20
N ILE A 44 11.66 11.33 12.22
CA ILE A 44 13.11 11.38 12.41
C ILE A 44 13.43 11.82 13.84
N SER A 45 14.42 11.18 14.46
CA SER A 45 14.88 11.61 15.79
C SER A 45 15.61 12.96 15.69
N ASN A 46 15.16 13.97 16.41
CA ASN A 46 15.81 15.29 16.45
C ASN A 46 17.05 15.36 17.35
N SER A 47 17.36 14.28 18.08
CA SER A 47 18.60 14.17 18.85
C SER A 47 19.81 13.82 17.97
N ASP A 48 19.60 13.06 16.88
CA ASP A 48 20.67 12.58 16.00
C ASP A 48 20.47 12.91 14.52
N TYR A 49 19.27 13.33 14.12
CA TYR A 49 18.83 13.53 12.74
C TYR A 49 19.21 12.39 11.80
N LYS A 50 19.14 11.15 12.31
CA LYS A 50 19.55 9.93 11.60
C LYS A 50 18.60 8.77 11.82
N THR A 51 18.13 8.57 13.05
CA THR A 51 17.22 7.47 13.37
C THR A 51 15.84 7.78 12.81
N ILE A 52 15.34 6.92 11.91
CA ILE A 52 14.05 7.10 11.24
C ILE A 52 13.11 5.93 11.58
N ILE A 53 11.90 6.25 12.04
CA ILE A 53 10.83 5.28 12.27
C ILE A 53 9.77 5.46 11.18
N ARG A 54 9.37 4.37 10.55
CA ARG A 54 8.31 4.37 9.53
C ARG A 54 6.95 4.23 10.19
N ASN A 55 6.05 5.18 9.94
CA ASN A 55 4.66 5.10 10.36
C ASN A 55 3.79 4.48 9.27
N SER A 56 2.52 4.25 9.60
CA SER A 56 1.54 3.60 8.72
C SER A 56 1.46 4.23 7.32
N HIS A 57 1.54 5.56 7.22
CA HIS A 57 1.50 6.30 5.96
C HIS A 57 2.65 5.95 5.02
N TYR A 58 3.86 5.73 5.53
CA TYR A 58 4.98 5.29 4.69
C TYR A 58 4.71 3.91 4.10
N TYR A 59 4.23 2.96 4.92
CA TYR A 59 3.94 1.60 4.47
C TYR A 59 2.86 1.56 3.39
N ILE A 60 1.73 2.24 3.59
CA ILE A 60 0.63 2.17 2.61
C ILE A 60 1.03 2.77 1.26
N ILE A 61 1.81 3.85 1.25
CA ILE A 61 2.28 4.48 0.01
C ILE A 61 3.34 3.60 -0.66
N ALA A 62 4.30 3.07 0.11
CA ALA A 62 5.33 2.18 -0.42
C ALA A 62 4.75 0.89 -1.00
N HIS A 63 3.72 0.30 -0.38
CA HIS A 63 3.04 -0.88 -0.90
C HIS A 63 2.37 -0.64 -2.25
N LEU A 64 1.84 0.57 -2.49
CA LEU A 64 1.29 0.94 -3.78
C LEU A 64 2.42 1.24 -4.79
N SER A 65 3.29 2.20 -4.49
CA SER A 65 4.26 2.76 -5.45
C SER A 65 5.39 1.79 -5.83
N SER A 66 5.69 0.79 -4.98
CA SER A 66 6.68 -0.24 -5.30
C SER A 66 6.28 -1.07 -6.53
N VAL A 67 4.98 -1.33 -6.73
CA VAL A 67 4.49 -2.22 -7.79
C VAL A 67 3.57 -1.54 -8.81
N VAL A 68 2.85 -0.48 -8.43
CA VAL A 68 1.96 0.29 -9.32
C VAL A 68 2.68 1.53 -9.82
N LYS A 69 2.94 1.59 -11.12
CA LYS A 69 3.71 2.67 -11.76
C LYS A 69 2.81 3.73 -12.39
N PRO A 70 3.31 4.96 -12.61
CA PRO A 70 2.58 5.97 -13.35
C PRO A 70 2.07 5.41 -14.69
N GLY A 71 0.81 5.67 -15.01
CA GLY A 71 0.15 5.14 -16.20
C GLY A 71 -0.47 3.75 -16.05
N ALA A 72 -0.32 3.08 -14.90
CA ALA A 72 -0.98 1.80 -14.66
C ALA A 72 -2.51 1.95 -14.69
N VAL A 73 -3.18 0.95 -15.27
CA VAL A 73 -4.64 0.88 -15.35
C VAL A 73 -5.13 -0.10 -14.29
N ARG A 74 -6.05 0.32 -13.42
CA ARG A 74 -6.73 -0.59 -12.49
C ARG A 74 -7.64 -1.53 -13.29
N ILE A 75 -7.47 -2.84 -13.09
CA ILE A 75 -8.25 -3.88 -13.77
C ILE A 75 -9.17 -4.59 -12.78
N GLY A 76 -10.21 -5.26 -13.30
CA GLY A 76 -11.09 -6.08 -12.49
C GLY A 76 -10.37 -7.32 -11.93
N ALA A 77 -10.66 -7.68 -10.69
CA ALA A 77 -10.21 -8.92 -10.07
C ALA A 77 -11.33 -9.51 -9.20
N SER A 78 -11.54 -10.82 -9.28
CA SER A 78 -12.62 -11.54 -8.61
C SER A 78 -12.16 -12.93 -8.19
N GLY A 79 -13.00 -13.65 -7.43
CA GLY A 79 -12.80 -15.07 -7.12
C GLY A 79 -12.47 -15.38 -5.66
N TYR A 80 -12.07 -14.41 -4.84
CA TYR A 80 -11.87 -14.61 -3.40
C TYR A 80 -12.76 -13.66 -2.59
N ALA A 81 -13.72 -14.22 -1.87
CA ALA A 81 -14.65 -13.47 -1.03
C ALA A 81 -14.39 -13.76 0.46
N ASP A 82 -13.77 -12.81 1.14
CA ASP A 82 -13.57 -12.76 2.59
C ASP A 82 -13.65 -11.28 2.98
N SER A 83 -14.54 -10.93 3.92
CA SER A 83 -14.79 -9.53 4.28
C SER A 83 -13.59 -8.82 4.91
N ASN A 84 -12.60 -9.58 5.39
CA ASN A 84 -11.35 -9.06 5.96
C ASN A 84 -10.19 -9.06 4.96
N ILE A 85 -10.46 -9.40 3.69
CA ILE A 85 -9.50 -9.27 2.59
C ILE A 85 -9.95 -8.15 1.66
N MET A 86 -9.01 -7.27 1.33
CA MET A 86 -9.21 -6.23 0.33
C MET A 86 -8.02 -6.20 -0.62
N TYR A 87 -8.27 -6.05 -1.90
CA TYR A 87 -7.21 -6.02 -2.91
C TYR A 87 -7.57 -5.11 -4.09
N SER A 88 -6.54 -4.77 -4.86
CA SER A 88 -6.65 -4.09 -6.16
C SER A 88 -5.60 -4.68 -7.11
N ALA A 89 -5.99 -4.84 -8.38
CA ALA A 89 -5.13 -5.32 -9.45
C ALA A 89 -4.91 -4.22 -10.50
N PHE A 90 -3.73 -4.20 -11.11
CA PHE A 90 -3.33 -3.21 -12.10
C PHE A 90 -2.49 -3.85 -13.20
N GLU A 91 -2.57 -3.27 -14.40
CA GLU A 91 -1.63 -3.52 -15.49
C GLU A 91 -0.77 -2.27 -15.68
N ASN A 92 0.54 -2.41 -15.52
CA ASN A 92 1.50 -1.34 -15.74
C ASN A 92 1.79 -1.16 -17.25
N PRO A 93 2.22 0.03 -17.70
CA PRO A 93 2.59 0.27 -19.11
C PRO A 93 3.76 -0.59 -19.61
N ASP A 94 4.60 -1.11 -18.72
CA ASP A 94 5.75 -1.95 -19.08
C ASP A 94 5.40 -3.45 -19.22
N GLY A 95 4.10 -3.78 -19.31
CA GLY A 95 3.64 -5.15 -19.46
C GLY A 95 3.75 -5.99 -18.18
N THR A 96 3.97 -5.38 -17.02
CA THR A 96 3.89 -6.08 -15.73
C THR A 96 2.51 -5.93 -15.11
N TYR A 97 1.99 -7.02 -14.53
CA TYR A 97 0.87 -6.94 -13.60
C TYR A 97 1.36 -6.52 -12.22
N ALA A 98 0.50 -5.81 -11.50
CA ALA A 98 0.68 -5.48 -10.11
C ALA A 98 -0.57 -5.85 -9.32
N PHE A 99 -0.38 -6.38 -8.12
CA PHE A 99 -1.46 -6.77 -7.24
C PHE A 99 -1.12 -6.38 -5.81
N VAL A 100 -2.01 -5.66 -5.15
CA VAL A 100 -1.81 -5.21 -3.76
C VAL A 100 -2.96 -5.75 -2.93
N LEU A 101 -2.63 -6.44 -1.84
CA LEU A 101 -3.60 -7.14 -1.00
C LEU A 101 -3.37 -6.82 0.48
N MET A 102 -4.47 -6.65 1.21
CA MET A 102 -4.50 -6.55 2.66
C MET A 102 -5.22 -7.78 3.22
N ASN A 103 -4.56 -8.51 4.11
CA ASN A 103 -5.18 -9.54 4.94
C ASN A 103 -5.34 -9.01 6.37
N ASN A 104 -6.55 -8.61 6.75
CA ASN A 104 -6.84 -8.09 8.08
C ASN A 104 -7.27 -9.18 9.08
N ASN A 105 -7.22 -10.46 8.68
CA ASN A 105 -7.42 -11.57 9.58
C ASN A 105 -6.19 -11.79 10.48
N GLU A 106 -6.38 -12.44 11.63
CA GLU A 106 -5.26 -12.93 12.46
C GLU A 106 -4.51 -14.08 11.78
N LYS A 107 -5.21 -14.87 10.97
CA LYS A 107 -4.67 -16.09 10.37
C LYS A 107 -4.08 -15.82 9.00
N THR A 108 -3.04 -16.58 8.67
CA THR A 108 -2.50 -16.71 7.32
C THR A 108 -3.56 -17.24 6.37
N LYS A 109 -3.56 -16.74 5.13
CA LYS A 109 -4.46 -17.16 4.05
C LYS A 109 -3.64 -17.58 2.85
N LYS A 110 -3.80 -18.82 2.40
CA LYS A 110 -3.22 -19.28 1.14
C LYS A 110 -4.05 -18.72 -0.02
N ILE A 111 -3.43 -17.89 -0.85
CA ILE A 111 -4.09 -17.22 -1.98
C ILE A 111 -3.35 -17.61 -3.26
N THR A 112 -4.12 -18.01 -4.27
CA THR A 112 -3.63 -18.22 -5.64
C THR A 112 -4.01 -17.01 -6.48
N LEU A 113 -3.03 -16.35 -7.06
CA LEU A 113 -3.21 -15.26 -8.02
C LEU A 113 -3.05 -15.81 -9.43
N SER A 114 -4.03 -15.55 -10.30
CA SER A 114 -4.02 -15.97 -11.70
C SER A 114 -4.18 -14.74 -12.60
N ASP A 115 -3.37 -14.67 -13.66
CA ASP A 115 -3.51 -13.68 -14.73
C ASP A 115 -4.30 -14.23 -15.94
N GLY A 116 -4.93 -15.40 -15.79
CA GLY A 116 -5.66 -16.11 -16.83
C GLY A 116 -4.79 -17.03 -17.70
N LYS A 117 -3.46 -16.84 -17.71
CA LYS A 117 -2.50 -17.71 -18.41
C LYS A 117 -1.62 -18.49 -17.43
N ARG A 118 -1.10 -17.83 -16.41
CA ARG A 118 -0.26 -18.39 -15.35
C ARG A 118 -0.84 -18.05 -13.99
N HIS A 119 -0.38 -18.78 -12.99
CA HIS A 119 -0.73 -18.54 -11.61
C HIS A 119 0.44 -18.80 -10.68
N PHE A 120 0.39 -18.18 -9.49
CA PHE A 120 1.25 -18.51 -8.38
C PHE A 120 0.45 -18.46 -7.09
N ALA A 121 0.90 -19.22 -6.08
CA ALA A 121 0.28 -19.23 -4.76
C ALA A 121 1.23 -18.62 -3.73
N TYR A 122 0.67 -17.97 -2.72
CA TYR A 122 1.42 -17.44 -1.60
C TYR A 122 0.61 -17.56 -0.31
N ASP A 123 1.29 -17.89 0.79
CA ASP A 123 0.73 -17.89 2.13
C ASP A 123 0.80 -16.46 2.69
N VAL A 124 -0.28 -15.70 2.51
CA VAL A 124 -0.38 -14.30 2.96
C VAL A 124 -0.52 -14.26 4.48
N PRO A 125 0.45 -13.70 5.22
CA PRO A 125 0.40 -13.68 6.68
C PRO A 125 -0.84 -12.96 7.23
N GLY A 126 -1.23 -13.28 8.46
CA GLY A 126 -2.21 -12.48 9.20
C GLY A 126 -1.71 -11.05 9.43
N LYS A 127 -2.64 -10.10 9.54
CA LYS A 127 -2.36 -8.67 9.78
C LYS A 127 -1.30 -8.08 8.85
N SER A 128 -1.41 -8.38 7.55
CA SER A 128 -0.39 -8.02 6.57
C SER A 128 -0.94 -7.21 5.41
N VAL A 129 -0.03 -6.51 4.76
CA VAL A 129 -0.18 -5.97 3.41
C VAL A 129 0.91 -6.61 2.55
N THR A 130 0.55 -7.11 1.38
CA THR A 130 1.48 -7.71 0.43
C THR A 130 1.30 -7.07 -0.95
N SER A 131 2.42 -6.87 -1.64
CA SER A 131 2.46 -6.26 -2.98
C SER A 131 3.25 -7.16 -3.90
N TYR A 132 2.65 -7.50 -5.04
CA TYR A 132 3.20 -8.41 -6.03
C TYR A 132 3.35 -7.69 -7.36
N ARG A 133 4.40 -8.06 -8.10
CA ARG A 133 4.62 -7.59 -9.46
C ARG A 133 5.23 -8.72 -10.29
N TRP A 134 4.68 -8.98 -11.47
CA TRP A 134 5.19 -10.02 -12.37
C TRP A 134 4.98 -9.62 -13.83
N ALA A 135 5.85 -10.07 -14.73
CA ALA A 135 5.71 -9.84 -16.16
C ALA A 135 4.51 -10.60 -16.72
N LYS A 136 3.70 -9.98 -17.58
CA LYS A 136 2.68 -10.68 -18.39
C LYS A 136 3.33 -11.72 -19.29
N SER A 137 2.62 -12.79 -19.60
CA SER A 137 3.11 -13.81 -20.54
C SER A 137 2.62 -13.41 -21.93
N GLU A 138 3.53 -13.49 -22.90
CA GLU A 138 3.23 -13.33 -24.32
C GLU A 138 2.06 -14.22 -24.75
#